data_AF-A0A175RPI1-F1
#
_entry.id   AF-A0A175RPI1-F1
#
_cell.length_a   1.000
_cell.length_b   1.000
_cell.length_c   1.000
_cell.angle_alpha   90.00
_cell.angle_beta   90.00
_cell.angle_gamma   90.00
#
_symmetry.space_group_name_H-M   'P 1'
#
loop_
_entity.id
_entity.type
_entity.pdbx_description
1 polymer ?
#
loop_
_entity_poly.entity_id
_entity_poly.type
_entity_poly.pdbx_seq_one_letter_code
_entity_poly.pdbx_strand_id
1 'polypeptide(L)'
;MLPYPDSLALPFKEGIRDLRSSIRREAKAGAVSSRFFGTPEPTRQLARLADGVFTRAERFAGMVLARDGADLGARLDRLGAGLAQGQVAERTRDVYAVCQAILDLDGPSGAFVSELKLASRNLDRPLTAPSDAALSAVRIAARMASLDIVRPCLSVVLTQEERDESTHLNARIALIAWLAVLVRLDNPREDARVILASARWAMEAEEGEWLALLKARKLDELAALWRQTVPYLP
;
A
#
# COMPACT_ATOMS: atom_id res chain seq x y z
N MET A 1 -1.97 -18.66 30.18
CA MET A 1 -2.37 -17.63 29.20
C MET A 1 -1.63 -17.92 27.91
N LEU A 2 -2.33 -18.29 26.84
CA LEU A 2 -1.72 -18.46 25.52
C LEU A 2 -1.41 -17.07 24.92
N PRO A 3 -0.28 -16.88 24.23
CA PRO A 3 -0.01 -15.62 23.54
C PRO A 3 -1.02 -15.44 22.42
N TYR A 4 -1.79 -14.35 22.47
CA TYR A 4 -2.68 -13.97 21.39
C TYR A 4 -1.81 -13.55 20.19
N PRO A 5 -1.99 -14.12 18.98
CA PRO A 5 -1.25 -13.65 17.82
C PRO A 5 -1.81 -12.28 17.41
N ASP A 6 -1.02 -11.23 17.60
CA ASP A 6 -1.34 -9.85 17.18
C ASP A 6 -1.62 -9.70 15.67
N SER A 7 -1.39 -10.76 14.88
CA SER A 7 -1.58 -10.84 13.43
C SER A 7 -2.97 -11.34 12.98
N LEU A 8 -3.85 -11.80 13.88
CA LEU A 8 -5.15 -12.39 13.47
C LEU A 8 -6.31 -11.37 13.41
N ALA A 9 -6.19 -10.22 14.07
CA ALA A 9 -7.29 -9.26 14.15
C ALA A 9 -7.45 -8.36 12.91
N LEU A 10 -6.36 -8.10 12.17
CA LEU A 10 -6.31 -7.27 10.96
C LEU A 10 -6.83 -7.99 9.69
N PRO A 11 -6.43 -9.26 9.41
CA PRO A 11 -6.93 -10.01 8.24
C PRO A 11 -8.45 -10.21 8.26
N PHE A 12 -9.04 -10.23 9.47
CA PHE A 12 -10.45 -10.51 9.65
C PHE A 12 -11.34 -9.32 9.26
N LYS A 13 -10.94 -8.08 9.61
CA LYS A 13 -11.72 -6.88 9.28
C LYS A 13 -11.73 -6.55 7.79
N GLU A 14 -10.58 -6.67 7.14
CA GLU A 14 -10.45 -6.38 5.71
C GLU A 14 -11.07 -7.51 4.87
N GLY A 15 -10.89 -8.78 5.27
CA GLY A 15 -11.59 -9.91 4.65
C GLY A 15 -13.12 -9.79 4.76
N ILE A 16 -13.64 -9.29 5.89
CA ILE A 16 -15.07 -9.01 6.06
C ILE A 16 -15.55 -7.88 5.14
N ARG A 17 -14.77 -6.80 5.01
CA ARG A 17 -15.12 -5.65 4.16
C ARG A 17 -15.10 -6.01 2.67
N ASP A 18 -14.12 -6.81 2.25
CA ASP A 18 -13.99 -7.34 0.89
C ASP A 18 -15.13 -8.28 0.55
N LEU A 19 -15.45 -9.21 1.46
CA LEU A 19 -16.54 -10.16 1.30
C LEU A 19 -17.90 -9.45 1.23
N ARG A 20 -18.10 -8.41 2.05
CA ARG A 20 -19.31 -7.57 2.02
C ARG A 20 -19.48 -6.84 0.69
N SER A 21 -18.40 -6.23 0.20
CA SER A 21 -18.41 -5.50 -1.08
C SER A 21 -18.69 -6.43 -2.26
N SER A 22 -18.13 -7.65 -2.22
CA SER A 22 -18.36 -8.69 -3.22
C SER A 22 -19.82 -9.17 -3.23
N ILE A 23 -20.38 -9.46 -2.06
CA ILE A 23 -21.76 -9.96 -1.93
C ILE A 23 -22.80 -8.90 -2.34
N ARG A 24 -22.58 -7.63 -1.98
CA ARG A 24 -23.46 -6.51 -2.40
C ARG A 24 -23.46 -6.29 -3.90
N ARG A 25 -22.31 -6.47 -4.57
CA ARG A 25 -22.20 -6.33 -6.03
C ARG A 25 -22.82 -7.52 -6.76
N GLU A 26 -22.63 -8.74 -6.27
CA GLU A 26 -23.26 -9.95 -6.86
C GLU A 26 -24.79 -9.88 -6.77
N ALA A 27 -25.33 -9.46 -5.62
CA ALA A 27 -26.76 -9.23 -5.44
C ALA A 27 -27.33 -8.10 -6.32
N LYS A 28 -26.53 -7.09 -6.65
CA LYS A 28 -26.93 -5.99 -7.54
C LYS A 28 -26.85 -6.41 -9.02
N ALA A 29 -25.86 -7.21 -9.39
CA ALA A 29 -25.64 -7.72 -10.74
C ALA A 29 -26.59 -8.87 -11.12
N GLY A 30 -27.03 -9.68 -10.15
CA GLY A 30 -27.92 -10.83 -10.41
C GLY A 30 -27.26 -11.94 -11.26
N ALA A 31 -25.93 -12.00 -11.32
CA ALA A 31 -25.22 -12.89 -12.24
C ALA A 31 -25.36 -14.37 -11.84
N VAL A 32 -25.31 -14.70 -10.55
CA VAL A 32 -25.64 -16.03 -10.01
C VAL A 32 -27.15 -16.30 -10.08
N SER A 33 -27.98 -15.27 -9.91
CA SER A 33 -29.44 -15.42 -9.85
C SER A 33 -30.07 -15.76 -11.20
N SER A 34 -29.56 -15.19 -12.29
CA SER A 34 -30.04 -15.43 -13.65
C SER A 34 -29.78 -16.86 -14.15
N ARG A 35 -28.75 -17.53 -13.60
CA ARG A 35 -28.42 -18.92 -13.93
C ARG A 35 -29.07 -19.98 -13.04
N PHE A 36 -29.37 -19.68 -11.77
CA PHE A 36 -29.84 -20.69 -10.81
C PHE A 36 -31.26 -20.48 -10.26
N PHE A 37 -31.76 -19.23 -10.19
CA PHE A 37 -33.00 -18.91 -9.47
C PHE A 37 -34.03 -18.13 -10.30
N GLY A 38 -33.72 -17.80 -11.55
CA GLY A 38 -34.61 -17.11 -12.49
C GLY A 38 -34.92 -15.64 -12.15
N THR A 39 -34.64 -15.17 -10.93
CA THR A 39 -34.88 -13.79 -10.48
C THR A 39 -33.78 -13.31 -9.51
N PRO A 40 -33.47 -12.00 -9.47
CA PRO A 40 -32.40 -11.43 -8.62
C PRO A 40 -32.73 -11.23 -7.15
N GLU A 41 -33.99 -11.40 -6.74
CA GLU A 41 -34.45 -11.05 -5.40
C GLU A 41 -33.92 -11.96 -4.26
N PRO A 42 -33.79 -13.29 -4.43
CA PRO A 42 -33.21 -14.18 -3.41
C PRO A 42 -31.75 -13.85 -3.09
N THR A 43 -30.95 -13.49 -4.10
CA THR A 43 -29.54 -13.10 -3.94
C THR A 43 -29.43 -11.76 -3.18
N ARG A 44 -30.37 -10.83 -3.40
CA ARG A 44 -30.44 -9.57 -2.64
C ARG A 44 -30.80 -9.77 -1.17
N GLN A 45 -31.69 -10.71 -0.86
CA GLN A 45 -32.01 -11.05 0.53
C GLN A 45 -30.82 -11.67 1.27
N LEU A 46 -30.09 -12.58 0.61
CA LEU A 46 -28.86 -13.17 1.16
C LEU A 46 -27.77 -12.11 1.40
N ALA A 47 -27.62 -11.15 0.49
CA ALA A 47 -26.67 -10.06 0.69
C ALA A 47 -27.00 -9.16 1.88
N ARG A 48 -28.28 -8.86 2.10
CA ARG A 48 -28.73 -8.11 3.28
C ARG A 48 -28.48 -8.87 4.58
N LEU A 49 -28.65 -10.19 4.58
CA LEU A 49 -28.32 -11.04 5.74
C LEU A 49 -26.82 -11.07 6.02
N ALA A 50 -25.99 -11.23 4.98
CA ALA A 50 -24.54 -11.21 5.08
C ALA A 50 -24.03 -9.87 5.62
N ASP A 51 -24.57 -8.75 5.12
CA ASP A 51 -24.30 -7.41 5.64
C ASP A 51 -24.54 -7.29 7.14
N GLY A 52 -25.66 -7.83 7.62
CA GLY A 52 -26.02 -7.80 9.05
C GLY A 52 -25.06 -8.61 9.92
N VAL A 53 -24.56 -9.74 9.42
CA VAL A 53 -23.55 -10.56 10.12
C VAL A 53 -22.19 -9.84 10.15
N PHE A 54 -21.73 -9.33 9.01
CA PHE A 54 -20.47 -8.60 8.91
C PHE A 54 -20.46 -7.32 9.75
N THR A 55 -21.60 -6.62 9.86
CA THR A 55 -21.67 -5.37 10.64
C THR A 55 -21.50 -5.64 12.13
N ARG A 56 -22.02 -6.78 12.61
CA ARG A 56 -21.79 -7.23 13.98
C ARG A 56 -20.34 -7.65 14.20
N ALA A 57 -19.75 -8.38 13.24
CA ALA A 57 -18.35 -8.79 13.31
C ALA A 57 -17.36 -7.59 13.28
N GLU A 58 -17.62 -6.58 12.45
CA GLU A 58 -16.84 -5.34 12.43
C GLU A 58 -16.99 -4.52 13.70
N ARG A 59 -18.20 -4.44 14.27
CA ARG A 59 -18.43 -3.73 15.54
C ARG A 59 -17.63 -4.37 16.67
N PHE A 60 -17.59 -5.70 16.74
CA PHE A 60 -16.79 -6.44 17.71
C PHE A 60 -15.28 -6.30 17.45
N ALA A 61 -14.84 -6.39 16.20
CA ALA A 61 -13.43 -6.21 15.87
C ALA A 61 -12.98 -4.75 16.07
N GLY A 62 -13.86 -3.77 15.84
CA GLY A 62 -13.67 -2.34 16.05
C GLY A 62 -13.31 -2.00 17.49
N MET A 63 -13.94 -2.68 18.44
CA MET A 63 -13.66 -2.55 19.88
C MET A 63 -12.27 -3.06 20.30
N VAL A 64 -11.57 -3.83 19.45
CA VAL A 64 -10.31 -4.50 19.79
C VAL A 64 -9.06 -3.81 19.18
N LEU A 65 -9.20 -2.91 18.20
CA LEU A 65 -8.06 -2.32 17.45
C LEU A 65 -8.02 -0.78 17.49
N ALA A 66 -8.14 -0.18 18.68
CA ALA A 66 -7.90 1.24 18.88
C ALA A 66 -6.60 1.45 19.67
N ARG A 67 -5.47 1.69 18.97
CA ARG A 67 -4.27 2.35 19.56
C ARG A 67 -3.17 2.82 18.60
N ASP A 68 -3.17 2.46 17.31
CA ASP A 68 -1.98 2.65 16.45
C ASP A 68 -2.09 3.70 15.32
N GLY A 69 -3.18 4.46 15.28
CA GLY A 69 -3.24 5.68 14.48
C GLY A 69 -2.68 6.85 15.27
N ALA A 70 -1.46 7.33 14.97
CA ALA A 70 -1.11 8.74 15.14
C ALA A 70 0.29 9.12 14.63
N ASP A 71 1.26 8.21 14.53
CA ASP A 71 2.64 8.66 14.27
C ASP A 71 3.22 8.14 12.95
N LEU A 72 2.86 8.82 11.86
CA LEU A 72 3.45 8.64 10.53
C LEU A 72 4.95 9.01 10.53
N GLY A 73 5.35 9.99 11.34
CA GLY A 73 6.75 10.37 11.53
C GLY A 73 7.58 9.22 12.08
N ALA A 74 7.15 8.63 13.19
CA ALA A 74 7.85 7.47 13.78
C ALA A 74 7.88 6.25 12.84
N ARG A 75 6.91 6.10 11.94
CA ARG A 75 6.94 5.03 10.91
C ARG A 75 8.02 5.30 9.87
N LEU A 76 8.08 6.52 9.34
CA LEU A 76 9.13 6.93 8.41
C LEU A 76 10.51 6.87 9.09
N ASP A 77 10.63 7.27 10.36
CA ASP A 77 11.87 7.18 11.13
C ASP A 77 12.37 5.75 11.27
N ARG A 78 11.48 4.79 11.54
CA ARG A 78 11.84 3.37 11.60
C ARG A 78 12.30 2.83 10.26
N LEU A 79 11.60 3.17 9.18
CA LEU A 79 11.99 2.77 7.82
C LEU A 79 13.34 3.39 7.41
N GLY A 80 13.55 4.67 7.75
CA GLY A 80 14.79 5.39 7.53
C GLY A 80 15.95 4.78 8.32
N ALA A 81 15.76 4.48 9.60
CA ALA A 81 16.78 3.83 10.42
C ALA A 81 17.20 2.47 9.83
N GLY A 82 16.24 1.67 9.35
CA GLY A 82 16.53 0.41 8.66
C GLY A 82 17.34 0.62 7.38
N LEU A 83 17.00 1.66 6.62
CA LEU A 83 17.72 2.04 5.40
C LEU A 83 19.17 2.48 5.68
N ALA A 84 19.39 3.32 6.70
CA ALA A 84 20.71 3.80 7.10
C ALA A 84 21.62 2.66 7.62
N GLN A 85 21.04 1.65 8.25
CA GLN A 85 21.77 0.49 8.80
C GLN A 85 22.00 -0.62 7.76
N GLY A 86 21.49 -0.47 6.53
CA GLY A 86 21.51 -1.56 5.53
C GLY A 86 20.70 -2.79 5.97
N GLN A 87 19.83 -2.63 6.97
CA GLN A 87 19.00 -3.65 7.57
C GLN A 87 17.56 -3.14 7.57
N VAL A 88 16.93 -3.17 6.41
CA VAL A 88 15.52 -2.79 6.32
C VAL A 88 14.67 -3.95 6.83
N ALA A 89 14.51 -4.02 8.15
CA ALA A 89 13.45 -4.82 8.76
C ALA A 89 12.13 -4.07 8.55
N GLU A 90 11.66 -4.07 7.29
CA GLU A 90 10.40 -3.44 6.89
C GLU A 90 9.27 -4.14 7.64
N ARG A 91 8.82 -3.56 8.75
CA ARG A 91 7.56 -3.98 9.34
C ARG A 91 6.50 -3.71 8.29
N THR A 92 5.89 -4.76 7.75
CA THR A 92 4.81 -4.69 6.75
C THR A 92 3.76 -3.63 7.09
N ARG A 93 3.49 -3.45 8.39
CA ARG A 93 2.60 -2.43 8.93
C ARG A 93 3.04 -0.99 8.69
N ASP A 94 4.33 -0.70 8.77
CA ASP A 94 4.89 0.63 8.55
C ASP A 94 4.80 0.99 7.06
N VAL A 95 5.20 0.07 6.19
CA VAL A 95 5.09 0.20 4.73
C VAL A 95 3.63 0.35 4.30
N TYR A 96 2.72 -0.47 4.83
CA TYR A 96 1.30 -0.39 4.56
C TYR A 96 0.75 1.00 4.86
N ALA A 97 1.03 1.55 6.05
CA ALA A 97 0.46 2.83 6.44
C ALA A 97 1.05 4.02 5.69
N VAL A 98 2.33 3.94 5.28
CA VAL A 98 2.92 4.96 4.39
C VAL A 98 2.23 4.91 3.02
N CYS A 99 2.09 3.71 2.44
CA CYS A 99 1.40 3.55 1.15
C CYS A 99 -0.06 3.98 1.21
N GLN A 100 -0.76 3.67 2.30
CA GLN A 100 -2.15 4.09 2.51
C GLN A 100 -2.24 5.61 2.67
N ALA A 101 -1.33 6.23 3.42
CA ALA A 101 -1.29 7.69 3.54
C ALA A 101 -1.04 8.38 2.18
N ILE A 102 -0.22 7.79 1.31
CA ILE A 102 -0.01 8.30 -0.06
C ILE A 102 -1.30 8.21 -0.88
N LEU A 103 -2.00 7.08 -0.83
CA LEU A 103 -3.29 6.93 -1.51
C LEU A 103 -4.34 7.93 -1.01
N ASP A 104 -4.34 8.23 0.29
CA ASP A 104 -5.27 9.18 0.90
C ASP A 104 -4.98 10.64 0.47
N LEU A 105 -3.73 10.99 0.09
CA LEU A 105 -3.37 12.33 -0.42
C LEU A 105 -4.01 12.64 -1.78
N ASP A 106 -4.23 11.61 -2.61
CA ASP A 106 -4.86 11.75 -3.93
C ASP A 106 -6.40 11.74 -3.85
N GLY A 107 -6.94 11.70 -2.63
CA GLY A 107 -8.39 11.67 -2.36
C GLY A 107 -8.97 10.25 -2.42
N PRO A 108 -10.31 10.12 -2.43
CA PRO A 108 -10.96 8.82 -2.46
C PRO A 108 -10.66 8.09 -3.78
N SER A 109 -9.64 7.26 -3.78
CA SER A 109 -9.28 6.40 -4.90
C SER A 109 -9.99 5.05 -4.80
N GLY A 110 -10.28 4.43 -5.94
CA GLY A 110 -10.78 3.05 -6.00
C GLY A 110 -9.70 2.00 -5.73
N ALA A 111 -8.53 2.39 -5.19
CA ALA A 111 -7.37 1.54 -4.98
C ALA A 111 -7.08 1.34 -3.48
N PHE A 112 -6.52 0.20 -3.13
CA PHE A 112 -6.16 -0.14 -1.75
C PHE A 112 -4.83 -0.89 -1.69
N VAL A 113 -4.14 -0.81 -0.56
CA VAL A 113 -2.89 -1.54 -0.32
C VAL A 113 -3.20 -2.93 0.23
N SER A 114 -2.66 -3.97 -0.40
CA SER A 114 -2.84 -5.36 0.02
C SER A 114 -1.79 -5.74 1.07
N GLU A 115 -2.17 -5.75 2.35
CA GLU A 115 -1.31 -6.24 3.45
C GLU A 115 -0.85 -7.68 3.19
N LEU A 116 -1.68 -8.54 2.58
CA LEU A 116 -1.29 -9.90 2.21
C LEU A 116 -0.14 -9.94 1.22
N LYS A 117 -0.10 -9.05 0.22
CA LYS A 117 1.01 -9.00 -0.74
C LYS A 117 2.30 -8.48 -0.10
N LEU A 118 2.18 -7.57 0.85
CA LEU A 118 3.31 -7.11 1.67
C LEU A 118 3.80 -8.22 2.62
N ALA A 119 2.89 -8.91 3.32
CA ALA A 119 3.17 -9.95 4.31
C ALA A 119 3.60 -11.30 3.70
N SER A 120 3.11 -11.63 2.50
CA SER A 120 3.52 -12.84 1.77
C SER A 120 4.96 -12.79 1.25
N ARG A 121 5.69 -11.70 1.52
CA ARG A 121 7.09 -11.58 1.13
C ARG A 121 7.96 -11.30 2.36
N ASN A 122 9.09 -12.01 2.39
CA ASN A 122 10.24 -11.73 3.23
C ASN A 122 10.85 -10.35 2.88
N LEU A 123 10.12 -9.25 3.03
CA LEU A 123 10.72 -7.91 3.08
C LEU A 123 11.82 -7.88 4.15
N ASP A 124 11.70 -8.73 5.17
CA ASP A 124 12.71 -9.13 6.16
C ASP A 124 14.05 -9.65 5.60
N ARG A 125 14.17 -9.98 4.31
CA ARG A 125 15.46 -10.41 3.75
C ARG A 125 16.37 -9.18 3.64
N PRO A 126 17.44 -9.08 4.46
CA PRO A 126 18.30 -7.91 4.44
C PRO A 126 18.88 -7.76 3.04
N LEU A 127 18.64 -6.59 2.42
CA LEU A 127 19.37 -6.21 1.23
C LEU A 127 20.80 -5.95 1.67
N THR A 128 21.68 -6.88 1.37
CA THR A 128 23.12 -6.67 1.52
C THR A 128 23.51 -5.63 0.47
N ALA A 129 23.61 -4.37 0.88
CA ALA A 129 24.00 -3.28 0.01
C ALA A 129 24.94 -2.31 0.77
N PRO A 130 26.03 -1.85 0.13
CA PRO A 130 27.02 -0.99 0.75
C PRO A 130 26.45 0.43 0.95
N SER A 131 26.76 1.06 2.08
CA SER A 131 26.78 2.50 2.50
C SER A 131 25.84 3.56 1.89
N ASP A 132 25.04 3.29 0.87
CA ASP A 132 24.31 4.26 0.07
C ASP A 132 22.80 4.08 0.27
N ALA A 133 22.22 5.02 1.01
CA ALA A 133 20.79 5.04 1.31
C ALA A 133 19.95 5.21 0.04
N ALA A 134 20.38 6.05 -0.91
CA ALA A 134 19.60 6.35 -2.11
C ALA A 134 19.47 5.11 -3.01
N LEU A 135 20.58 4.41 -3.26
CA LEU A 135 20.56 3.16 -4.03
C LEU A 135 19.73 2.07 -3.34
N SER A 136 19.83 1.99 -2.02
CA SER A 136 19.07 1.03 -1.23
C SER A 136 17.56 1.30 -1.32
N ALA A 137 17.14 2.55 -1.19
CA ALA A 137 15.75 2.96 -1.32
C ALA A 137 15.19 2.68 -2.71
N VAL A 138 15.95 2.98 -3.77
CA VAL A 138 15.57 2.68 -5.16
C VAL A 138 15.40 1.17 -5.36
N ARG A 139 16.30 0.34 -4.82
CA ARG A 139 16.18 -1.12 -4.91
C ARG A 139 14.91 -1.63 -4.24
N ILE A 140 14.54 -1.07 -3.10
CA ILE A 140 13.32 -1.44 -2.40
C ILE A 140 12.09 -0.96 -3.17
N ALA A 141 12.09 0.27 -3.68
CA ALA A 141 11.02 0.77 -4.55
C ALA A 141 10.82 -0.14 -5.77
N ALA A 142 11.90 -0.54 -6.45
CA ALA A 142 11.86 -1.42 -7.61
C ALA A 142 11.36 -2.84 -7.29
N ARG A 143 11.65 -3.32 -6.07
CA ARG A 143 11.12 -4.58 -5.55
C ARG A 143 9.64 -4.46 -5.22
N MET A 144 9.24 -3.36 -4.60
CA MET A 144 7.85 -3.07 -4.20
C MET A 144 6.93 -2.83 -5.40
N ALA A 145 7.43 -2.19 -6.46
CA ALA A 145 6.71 -2.03 -7.72
C ALA A 145 6.41 -3.38 -8.38
N SER A 146 7.37 -4.33 -8.38
CA SER A 146 7.20 -5.69 -8.94
C SER A 146 6.28 -6.60 -8.14
N LEU A 147 5.75 -6.07 -7.05
CA LEU A 147 5.02 -6.79 -6.01
C LEU A 147 3.50 -6.63 -6.21
N ASP A 148 3.09 -5.64 -7.00
CA ASP A 148 1.69 -5.27 -7.27
C ASP A 148 0.89 -5.10 -5.97
N ILE A 149 1.50 -4.47 -4.95
CA ILE A 149 0.91 -4.30 -3.62
C ILE A 149 -0.39 -3.51 -3.63
N VAL A 150 -0.52 -2.54 -4.52
CA VAL A 150 -1.71 -1.71 -4.68
C VAL A 150 -2.61 -2.40 -5.67
N ARG A 151 -3.86 -2.62 -5.25
CA ARG A 151 -4.88 -3.26 -6.07
C ARG A 151 -6.00 -2.27 -6.34
N PRO A 152 -6.49 -2.18 -7.59
CA PRO A 152 -7.80 -1.61 -7.82
C PRO A 152 -8.85 -2.50 -7.11
N CYS A 153 -9.94 -1.91 -6.65
CA CYS A 153 -11.09 -2.66 -6.14
C CYS A 153 -11.50 -3.74 -7.18
N LEU A 154 -11.90 -4.92 -6.69
CA LEU A 154 -12.19 -6.16 -7.47
C LEU A 154 -13.21 -6.04 -8.64
N SER A 155 -13.73 -4.85 -8.96
CA SER A 155 -14.47 -4.58 -10.20
C SER A 155 -13.61 -4.42 -11.45
N VAL A 156 -12.29 -4.30 -11.32
CA VAL A 156 -11.43 -3.80 -12.40
C VAL A 156 -10.15 -4.64 -12.46
N VAL A 157 -10.24 -5.85 -13.03
CA VAL A 157 -9.16 -6.42 -13.86
C VAL A 157 -9.84 -7.37 -14.85
N LEU A 158 -10.45 -6.80 -15.87
CA LEU A 158 -10.94 -7.55 -17.03
C LEU A 158 -10.13 -7.24 -18.29
N THR A 159 -9.39 -6.13 -18.35
CA THR A 159 -8.66 -5.69 -19.55
C THR A 159 -7.14 -5.55 -19.33
N GLN A 160 -6.38 -5.49 -20.42
CA GLN A 160 -4.94 -5.25 -20.39
C GLN A 160 -4.58 -3.81 -19.97
N GLU A 161 -5.39 -2.84 -20.39
CA GLU A 161 -5.22 -1.41 -20.03
C GLU A 161 -5.31 -1.20 -18.52
N GLU A 162 -6.27 -1.83 -17.85
CA GLU A 162 -6.44 -1.77 -16.39
C GLU A 162 -5.24 -2.39 -15.63
N ARG A 163 -4.59 -3.40 -16.21
CA ARG A 163 -3.37 -3.98 -15.64
C ARG A 163 -2.19 -3.04 -15.75
N ASP A 164 -2.03 -2.40 -16.90
CA ASP A 164 -0.96 -1.46 -17.15
C ASP A 164 -1.10 -0.22 -16.24
N GLU A 165 -2.32 0.27 -16.03
CA GLU A 165 -2.64 1.32 -15.05
C GLU A 165 -2.32 0.89 -13.61
N SER A 166 -2.66 -0.34 -13.23
CA SER A 166 -2.34 -0.86 -11.90
C SER A 166 -0.82 -0.98 -11.70
N THR A 167 -0.08 -1.48 -12.68
CA THR A 167 1.39 -1.56 -12.62
C THR A 167 2.01 -0.17 -12.54
N HIS A 168 1.47 0.81 -13.27
CA HIS A 168 1.89 2.20 -13.19
C HIS A 168 1.67 2.79 -11.79
N LEU A 169 0.47 2.61 -11.23
CA LEU A 169 0.13 3.07 -9.88
C LEU A 169 1.02 2.44 -8.81
N ASN A 170 1.32 1.14 -8.94
CA ASN A 170 2.24 0.45 -8.04
C ASN A 170 3.66 1.03 -8.08
N ALA A 171 4.18 1.30 -9.28
CA ALA A 171 5.49 1.93 -9.44
C ALA A 171 5.53 3.33 -8.83
N ARG A 172 4.51 4.15 -9.09
CA ARG A 172 4.39 5.51 -8.54
C ARG A 172 4.36 5.51 -7.02
N ILE A 173 3.49 4.70 -6.39
CA ILE A 173 3.39 4.62 -4.93
C ILE A 173 4.71 4.13 -4.33
N ALA A 174 5.39 3.21 -5.01
CA ALA A 174 6.66 2.71 -4.54
C ALA A 174 7.78 3.74 -4.57
N LEU A 175 7.85 4.54 -5.63
CA LEU A 175 8.79 5.65 -5.73
C LEU A 175 8.51 6.71 -4.67
N ILE A 176 7.25 7.13 -4.49
CA ILE A 176 6.87 8.14 -3.50
C ILE A 176 7.22 7.68 -2.08
N ALA A 177 6.85 6.44 -1.72
CA ALA A 177 7.09 5.91 -0.38
C ALA A 177 8.58 5.92 0.00
N TRP A 178 9.45 5.47 -0.91
CA TRP A 178 10.87 5.35 -0.62
C TRP A 178 11.64 6.66 -0.81
N LEU A 179 11.16 7.57 -1.66
CA LEU A 179 11.64 8.95 -1.68
C LEU A 179 11.31 9.66 -0.36
N ALA A 180 10.09 9.51 0.16
CA ALA A 180 9.70 10.09 1.43
C ALA A 180 10.55 9.58 2.61
N VAL A 181 10.91 8.29 2.60
CA VAL A 181 11.84 7.73 3.60
C VAL A 181 13.23 8.36 3.49
N LEU A 182 13.74 8.60 2.27
CA LEU A 182 15.01 9.28 2.07
C LEU A 182 14.99 10.74 2.52
N VAL A 183 13.93 11.48 2.17
CA VAL A 183 13.77 12.88 2.60
C VAL A 183 13.65 12.94 4.12
N ARG A 184 12.94 11.99 4.75
CA ARG A 184 12.86 11.90 6.22
C ARG A 184 14.23 11.69 6.87
N LEU A 185 15.12 10.92 6.23
CA LEU A 185 16.47 10.71 6.72
C LEU A 185 17.32 11.99 6.69
N ASP A 186 17.14 12.83 5.66
CA ASP A 186 17.86 14.10 5.53
C ASP A 186 17.24 15.19 6.42
N ASN A 187 15.91 15.18 6.58
CA ASN A 187 15.12 16.15 7.32
C ASN A 187 14.30 15.49 8.46
N PRO A 188 14.95 14.98 9.54
CA PRO A 188 14.28 14.23 10.61
C PRO A 188 13.35 15.06 11.50
N ARG A 189 13.34 16.39 11.33
CA ARG A 189 12.50 17.31 12.12
C ARG A 189 11.25 17.77 11.37
N GLU A 190 11.18 17.55 10.07
CA GLU A 190 10.08 18.03 9.25
C GLU A 190 8.79 17.24 9.51
N ASP A 191 7.62 17.83 9.26
CA ASP A 191 6.35 17.10 9.42
C ASP A 191 6.23 15.98 8.38
N ALA A 192 5.86 14.77 8.82
CA ALA A 192 5.75 13.60 7.95
C ALA A 192 4.77 13.78 6.78
N ARG A 193 3.72 14.60 6.95
CA ARG A 193 2.77 14.92 5.89
C ARG A 193 3.37 15.87 4.86
N VAL A 194 4.20 16.82 5.31
CA VAL A 194 4.95 17.72 4.42
C VAL A 194 5.93 16.91 3.59
N ILE A 195 6.69 16.00 4.22
CA ILE A 195 7.60 15.09 3.52
C ILE A 195 6.88 14.26 2.44
N LEU A 196 5.73 13.65 2.78
CA LEU A 196 4.97 12.86 1.80
C LEU A 196 4.40 13.70 0.66
N ALA A 197 3.90 14.91 0.97
CA ALA A 197 3.41 15.83 -0.05
C ALA A 197 4.54 16.26 -1.01
N SER A 198 5.73 16.54 -0.48
CA SER A 198 6.92 16.92 -1.26
C SER A 198 7.43 15.77 -2.11
N ALA A 199 7.51 14.56 -1.56
CA ALA A 199 7.87 13.37 -2.33
C ALA A 199 6.87 13.10 -3.47
N ARG A 200 5.58 13.35 -3.23
CA ARG A 200 4.54 13.27 -4.27
C ARG A 200 4.75 14.34 -5.34
N TRP A 201 4.98 15.59 -4.98
CA TRP A 201 5.21 16.67 -5.94
C TRP A 201 6.46 16.44 -6.79
N ALA A 202 7.55 15.94 -6.18
CA ALA A 202 8.74 15.54 -6.92
C ALA A 202 8.46 14.41 -7.89
N MET A 203 7.66 13.41 -7.47
CA MET A 203 7.21 12.34 -8.34
C MET A 203 6.34 12.86 -9.49
N GLU A 204 5.45 13.83 -9.27
CA GLU A 204 4.62 14.44 -10.33
C GLU A 204 5.47 15.22 -11.35
N ALA A 205 6.53 15.89 -10.89
CA ALA A 205 7.43 16.64 -11.77
C ALA A 205 8.30 15.72 -12.65
N GLU A 206 8.84 14.65 -12.07
CA GLU A 206 9.85 13.77 -12.71
C GLU A 206 9.29 12.39 -13.11
N GLU A 207 7.95 12.24 -13.12
CA GLU A 207 7.25 10.95 -13.25
C GLU A 207 7.76 10.12 -14.43
N GLY A 208 7.84 10.75 -15.61
CA GLY A 208 8.21 10.08 -16.85
C GLY A 208 9.62 9.49 -16.81
N GLU A 209 10.59 10.25 -16.33
CA GLU A 209 11.99 9.82 -16.26
C GLU A 209 12.17 8.72 -15.21
N TRP A 210 11.65 8.92 -14.00
CA TRP A 210 11.85 7.96 -12.91
C TRP A 210 11.17 6.62 -13.19
N LEU A 211 9.97 6.63 -13.75
CA LEU A 211 9.30 5.40 -14.17
C LEU A 211 10.05 4.69 -15.31
N ALA A 212 10.59 5.43 -16.27
CA ALA A 212 11.38 4.85 -17.36
C ALA A 212 12.64 4.16 -16.81
N LEU A 213 13.38 4.81 -15.91
CA LEU A 213 14.57 4.24 -15.27
C LEU A 213 14.22 3.02 -14.40
N LEU A 214 13.13 3.07 -13.65
CA LEU A 214 12.66 1.96 -12.83
C LEU A 214 12.29 0.74 -13.68
N LYS A 215 11.55 0.96 -14.79
CA LYS A 215 11.17 -0.09 -15.76
C LYS A 215 12.38 -0.69 -16.45
N ALA A 216 13.35 0.14 -16.85
CA ALA A 216 14.60 -0.28 -17.48
C ALA A 216 15.61 -0.90 -16.49
N ARG A 217 15.28 -0.97 -15.19
CA ARG A 217 16.19 -1.44 -14.11
C ARG A 217 17.51 -0.67 -14.03
N LYS A 218 17.53 0.59 -14.47
CA LYS A 218 18.65 1.52 -14.37
C LYS A 218 18.68 2.17 -12.98
N LEU A 219 18.86 1.33 -11.95
CA LEU A 219 18.67 1.72 -10.56
C LEU A 219 19.74 2.71 -10.05
N ASP A 220 20.97 2.60 -10.55
CA ASP A 220 22.06 3.52 -10.18
C ASP A 220 21.83 4.94 -10.73
N GLU A 221 21.30 5.05 -11.96
CA GLU A 221 20.91 6.32 -12.58
C GLU A 221 19.78 6.97 -11.79
N LEU A 222 18.74 6.19 -11.43
CA LEU A 222 17.63 6.68 -10.60
C LEU A 222 18.10 7.12 -9.21
N ALA A 223 19.02 6.38 -8.59
CA ALA A 223 19.61 6.77 -7.32
C ALA A 223 20.43 8.06 -7.43
N ALA A 224 21.12 8.29 -8.56
CA ALA A 224 21.83 9.54 -8.81
C ALA A 224 20.89 10.74 -8.91
N LEU A 225 19.74 10.59 -9.59
CA LEU A 225 18.71 11.62 -9.63
C LEU A 225 18.16 11.91 -8.23
N TRP A 226 17.81 10.87 -7.46
CA TRP A 226 17.32 11.06 -6.09
C TRP A 226 18.32 11.78 -5.18
N ARG A 227 19.63 11.50 -5.29
CA ARG A 227 20.66 12.27 -4.55
C ARG A 227 20.69 13.75 -4.92
N GLN A 228 20.36 14.09 -6.16
CA GLN A 228 20.26 15.49 -6.61
C GLN A 228 18.95 16.12 -6.14
N THR A 229 17.83 15.38 -6.14
CA THR A 229 16.51 15.92 -5.80
C THR A 229 16.30 16.10 -4.29
N VAL A 230 16.72 15.13 -3.46
CA VAL A 230 16.42 15.10 -2.02
C VAL A 230 16.81 16.39 -1.28
N PRO A 231 18.00 17.00 -1.48
CA PRO A 231 18.39 18.24 -0.79
C PRO A 231 17.48 19.45 -1.05
N TYR A 232 16.65 19.40 -2.08
CA TYR A 232 15.70 20.47 -2.42
C TYR A 232 14.28 20.21 -1.93
N LEU A 233 14.05 19.07 -1.28
CA LEU A 233 12.76 18.73 -0.67
C LEU A 233 12.79 19.12 0.83
N PRO A 234 11.68 19.67 1.37
CA PRO A 234 11.57 20.02 2.78
C PRO A 234 11.64 18.79 3.69
#